data_AF-A0A3R7M8F1-F1
#
_entry.id   AF-A0A3R7M8F1-F1
#
_cell.length_a   1.000
_cell.length_b   1.000
_cell.length_c   1.000
_cell.angle_alpha   90.00
_cell.angle_beta   90.00
_cell.angle_gamma   90.00
#
_symmetry.space_group_name_H-M   'P 1'
#
loop_
_entity.id
_entity.type
_entity.pdbx_description
1 polymer ?
#
loop_
_entity_poly.entity_id
_entity_poly.type
_entity_poly.pdbx_seq_one_letter_code
_entity_poly.pdbx_strand_id
1 'polypeptide(L)'
;MEAKGSQGKEEQWLPAVRHYHPGICHACLEMPSQKCSLKRCAQCQLVSYCSKQCQKKDWSSHKHLCQANKVDSGKNVFSQAKRDCHIHYPSCMACSYSHLAKMGSLWNS
;
A
#
# COMPACT_ATOMS: atom_id res chain seq x y z
N MET A 1 -14.82 39.30 -38.34
CA MET A 1 -14.49 38.01 -38.97
C MET A 1 -13.89 37.13 -37.89
N GLU A 2 -14.71 36.26 -37.33
CA GLU A 2 -14.37 35.37 -36.24
C GLU A 2 -13.48 34.24 -36.77
N ALA A 3 -12.27 34.10 -36.21
CA ALA A 3 -11.44 32.93 -36.44
C ALA A 3 -11.86 31.83 -35.47
N LYS A 4 -12.35 30.73 -36.05
CA LYS A 4 -12.86 29.54 -35.37
C LYS A 4 -11.75 28.88 -34.54
N GLY A 5 -12.14 28.38 -33.38
CA GLY A 5 -11.27 27.61 -32.49
C GLY A 5 -10.84 26.28 -33.08
N SER A 6 -9.71 25.79 -32.60
CA SER A 6 -9.39 24.37 -32.60
C SER A 6 -9.09 23.96 -31.16
N GLN A 7 -10.09 23.35 -30.54
CA GLN A 7 -9.92 22.63 -29.28
C GLN A 7 -8.95 21.48 -29.54
N GLY A 8 -7.73 21.59 -29.01
CA GLY A 8 -6.79 20.48 -28.91
C GLY A 8 -7.39 19.42 -28.01
N LYS A 9 -7.39 18.18 -28.49
CA LYS A 9 -8.01 17.03 -27.85
C LYS A 9 -7.24 16.71 -26.57
N GLU A 10 -7.85 17.00 -25.42
CA GLU A 10 -7.33 16.66 -24.10
C GLU A 10 -7.06 15.15 -24.04
N GLU A 11 -5.78 14.77 -23.92
CA GLU A 11 -5.33 13.39 -23.78
C GLU A 11 -5.99 12.76 -22.56
N GLN A 12 -7.04 11.98 -22.83
CA GLN A 12 -7.88 11.36 -21.83
C GLN A 12 -7.16 10.17 -21.19
N TRP A 13 -6.34 10.44 -20.18
CA TRP A 13 -5.85 9.45 -19.23
C TRP A 13 -7.04 8.69 -18.63
N LEU A 14 -7.00 7.36 -18.68
CA LEU A 14 -8.12 6.45 -18.40
C LEU A 14 -8.87 6.79 -17.08
N PRO A 15 -10.16 7.19 -17.14
CA PRO A 15 -10.88 7.72 -15.98
C PRO A 15 -11.45 6.66 -15.00
N ALA A 16 -10.92 5.43 -14.96
CA ALA A 16 -11.61 4.32 -14.30
C ALA A 16 -10.85 3.61 -13.17
N VAL A 17 -9.55 3.87 -12.98
CA VAL A 17 -8.82 3.29 -11.84
C VAL A 17 -8.73 4.32 -10.73
N ARG A 18 -9.45 4.09 -9.62
CA ARG A 18 -9.22 4.84 -8.39
C ARG A 18 -7.74 4.69 -8.04
N HIS A 19 -7.01 5.81 -8.07
CA HIS A 19 -5.59 5.82 -7.73
C HIS A 19 -5.39 5.19 -6.35
N TYR A 20 -4.51 4.20 -6.28
CA TYR A 20 -4.20 3.51 -5.04
C TYR A 20 -3.30 4.38 -4.18
N HIS A 21 -3.84 4.86 -3.06
CA HIS A 21 -3.15 5.70 -2.10
C HIS A 21 -3.03 4.96 -0.76
N PRO A 22 -1.90 4.30 -0.47
CA PRO A 22 -1.73 3.48 0.74
C PRO A 22 -1.73 4.27 2.05
N GLY A 23 -1.49 5.59 1.98
CA GLY A 23 -1.37 6.49 3.13
C GLY A 23 -2.64 7.22 3.55
N ILE A 24 -3.78 6.96 2.89
CA ILE A 24 -5.07 7.60 3.22
C ILE A 24 -6.16 6.54 3.41
N CYS A 25 -7.29 6.92 4.01
CA CYS A 25 -8.44 6.04 4.09
C CYS A 25 -9.02 5.80 2.69
N HIS A 26 -9.18 4.55 2.27
CA HIS A 26 -9.68 4.24 0.94
C HIS A 26 -11.16 4.60 0.72
N ALA A 27 -11.93 4.77 1.82
CA ALA A 27 -13.36 5.06 1.76
C ALA A 27 -13.71 6.55 1.91
N CYS A 28 -13.02 7.29 2.78
CA CYS A 28 -13.27 8.73 3.00
C CYS A 28 -12.16 9.64 2.47
N LEU A 29 -11.04 9.08 2.00
CA LEU A 29 -9.88 9.79 1.44
C LEU A 29 -9.16 10.73 2.41
N GLU A 30 -9.48 10.67 3.70
CA GLU A 30 -8.80 11.44 4.73
C GLU A 30 -7.43 10.85 5.08
N MET A 31 -6.48 11.73 5.37
CA MET A 31 -5.17 11.37 5.91
C MET A 31 -5.27 10.97 7.39
N PRO A 32 -4.39 10.09 7.87
CA PRO A 32 -4.28 9.81 9.30
C PRO A 32 -3.92 11.08 10.08
N SER A 33 -4.43 11.17 11.30
CA SER A 33 -4.14 12.27 12.23
C SER A 33 -3.81 11.69 13.62
N GLN A 34 -3.42 12.54 14.58
CA GLN A 34 -3.13 12.06 15.93
C GLN A 34 -4.31 11.33 16.60
N LYS A 35 -5.55 11.66 16.23
CA LYS A 35 -6.77 11.02 16.77
C LYS A 35 -7.30 9.89 15.89
N CYS A 36 -6.74 9.72 14.69
CA CYS A 36 -7.29 8.82 13.67
C CYS A 36 -6.17 8.04 12.98
N SER A 37 -5.93 6.81 13.43
CA SER A 37 -4.98 5.91 12.78
C SER A 37 -5.66 5.06 11.72
N LEU A 38 -4.94 4.81 10.63
CA LEU A 38 -5.39 3.91 9.57
C LEU A 38 -5.06 2.46 9.93
N LYS A 39 -6.02 1.57 9.68
CA LYS A 39 -5.88 0.12 9.85
C LYS A 39 -6.00 -0.55 8.49
N ARG A 40 -5.03 -1.39 8.17
CA ARG A 40 -5.05 -2.18 6.93
C ARG A 40 -6.15 -3.23 6.99
N CYS A 41 -6.71 -3.56 5.82
CA CYS A 41 -7.58 -4.72 5.70
C CYS A 41 -6.83 -5.98 6.13
N ALA A 42 -7.39 -6.75 7.07
CA ALA A 42 -6.71 -7.92 7.64
C ALA A 42 -6.47 -9.04 6.62
N GLN A 43 -7.31 -9.15 5.59
CA GLN A 43 -7.24 -10.22 4.60
C GLN A 43 -6.22 -9.94 3.49
N CYS A 44 -6.24 -8.76 2.88
CA CYS A 44 -5.34 -8.46 1.75
C CYS A 44 -4.17 -7.54 2.11
N GLN A 45 -4.25 -6.81 3.22
CA GLN A 45 -3.25 -5.82 3.66
C GLN A 45 -2.86 -4.74 2.64
N LEU A 46 -3.64 -4.56 1.56
CA LEU A 46 -3.40 -3.52 0.55
C LEU A 46 -4.01 -2.18 0.96
N VAL A 47 -5.32 -2.13 1.13
CA VAL A 47 -6.03 -0.88 1.46
C VAL A 47 -6.12 -0.65 2.97
N SER A 48 -6.22 0.63 3.35
CA SER A 48 -6.32 1.08 4.74
C SER A 48 -7.58 1.87 4.99
N TYR A 49 -8.13 1.76 6.20
CA TYR A 49 -9.34 2.46 6.63
C TYR A 49 -9.17 3.07 8.02
N CYS A 50 -9.77 4.24 8.25
CA CYS A 50 -9.82 4.85 9.58
C CYS A 50 -10.77 4.12 10.54
N SER A 51 -11.77 3.41 10.02
CA SER A 51 -12.80 2.75 10.84
C SER A 51 -13.40 1.53 10.15
N LYS A 52 -14.04 0.66 10.96
CA LYS A 52 -14.83 -0.47 10.45
C LYS A 52 -16.02 -0.01 9.59
N GLN A 53 -16.54 1.19 9.82
CA GLN A 53 -17.63 1.75 9.02
C GLN A 53 -17.13 2.08 7.60
N CYS A 54 -15.96 2.71 7.49
CA CYS A 54 -15.30 2.97 6.21
C CYS A 54 -15.01 1.68 5.44
N GLN A 55 -14.52 0.64 6.12
CA GLN A 55 -14.30 -0.67 5.50
C GLN A 55 -15.60 -1.29 4.96
N LYS A 56 -16.70 -1.24 5.74
CA LYS A 56 -18.01 -1.77 5.30
C LYS A 56 -18.56 -1.00 4.10
N LYS A 57 -18.43 0.33 4.10
CA LYS A 57 -18.88 1.19 3.00
C LYS A 57 -18.16 0.87 1.68
N ASP A 58 -16.87 0.57 1.74
CA ASP A 58 -16.06 0.22 0.58
C ASP A 58 -16.12 -1.28 0.21
N TRP A 59 -16.80 -2.13 0.99
CA TRP A 59 -16.74 -3.57 0.81
C TRP A 59 -17.20 -4.05 -0.56
N SER A 60 -18.25 -3.43 -1.14
CA SER A 60 -18.78 -3.81 -2.46
C SER A 60 -17.73 -3.63 -3.57
N SER A 61 -16.99 -2.52 -3.57
CA SER A 61 -15.88 -2.25 -4.50
C SER A 61 -14.62 -3.04 -4.14
N HIS A 62 -14.33 -3.19 -2.84
CA HIS A 62 -13.11 -3.82 -2.36
C HIS A 62 -13.11 -5.34 -2.51
N LYS A 63 -14.27 -6.02 -2.38
CA LYS A 63 -14.39 -7.48 -2.22
C LYS A 63 -13.60 -8.27 -3.27
N HIS A 64 -13.76 -7.93 -4.55
CA HIS A 64 -13.09 -8.64 -5.65
C HIS A 64 -11.57 -8.52 -5.54
N LEU A 65 -11.07 -7.30 -5.32
CA LEU A 65 -9.65 -7.04 -5.11
C LEU A 65 -9.11 -7.72 -3.84
N CYS A 66 -9.90 -7.71 -2.77
CA CYS A 66 -9.55 -8.33 -1.50
C CYS A 66 -9.35 -9.84 -1.65
N GLN A 67 -10.26 -10.50 -2.37
CA GLN A 67 -10.23 -11.95 -2.59
C GLN A 67 -9.05 -12.37 -3.47
N ALA A 68 -8.75 -11.58 -4.51
CA ALA A 68 -7.63 -11.84 -5.41
C ALA A 68 -6.25 -11.67 -4.74
N ASN A 69 -6.17 -10.87 -3.68
CA ASN A 69 -4.91 -10.50 -3.02
C ASN A 69 -4.87 -10.92 -1.55
N LYS A 70 -5.54 -12.03 -1.19
CA LYS A 70 -5.46 -12.56 0.17
C LYS A 70 -4.00 -12.88 0.50
N VAL A 71 -3.55 -12.40 1.65
CA VAL A 71 -2.21 -12.72 2.16
C VAL A 71 -2.30 -13.79 3.23
N ASP A 72 -1.38 -14.74 3.17
CA ASP A 72 -1.19 -15.69 4.27
C ASP A 72 -0.56 -14.94 5.45
N SER A 73 -1.23 -15.08 6.60
CA SER A 73 -0.97 -14.47 7.91
C SER A 73 0.35 -13.67 8.03
N GLY A 74 0.26 -12.35 7.84
CA GLY A 74 1.30 -11.40 8.25
C GLY A 74 2.30 -10.95 7.18
N LYS A 75 2.25 -11.48 5.96
CA LYS A 75 3.11 -11.04 4.86
C LYS A 75 2.40 -10.02 3.98
N ASN A 76 2.65 -8.72 4.15
CA ASN A 76 2.23 -7.73 3.15
C ASN A 76 3.14 -7.80 1.90
N VAL A 77 2.64 -7.37 0.73
CA VAL A 77 3.40 -7.31 -0.54
C VAL A 77 4.76 -6.64 -0.37
N PHE A 78 4.83 -5.59 0.46
CA PHE A 78 6.08 -4.87 0.73
C PHE A 78 7.08 -5.65 1.60
N SER A 79 6.60 -6.55 2.47
CA SER A 79 7.43 -7.38 3.35
C SER A 79 8.14 -8.48 2.59
N GLN A 80 7.54 -8.98 1.50
CA GLN A 80 8.20 -9.91 0.58
C GLN A 80 9.25 -9.17 -0.26
N ALA A 81 8.91 -8.00 -0.81
CA ALA A 81 9.87 -7.16 -1.54
C ALA A 81 11.10 -6.79 -0.68
N LYS A 82 10.91 -6.59 0.63
CA LYS A 82 12.03 -6.38 1.57
C LYS A 82 12.92 -7.61 1.74
N ARG A 83 12.36 -8.83 1.72
CA ARG A 83 13.13 -10.09 1.77
C ARG A 83 13.89 -10.35 0.46
N ASP A 84 13.27 -10.01 -0.67
CA ASP A 84 13.85 -10.22 -2.00
C ASP A 84 14.94 -9.19 -2.34
N CYS A 85 15.10 -8.14 -1.52
CA CYS A 85 16.17 -7.16 -1.64
C CYS A 85 17.57 -7.82 -1.59
N HIS A 86 17.76 -8.89 -0.81
CA HIS A 86 19.04 -9.62 -0.78
C HIS A 86 19.30 -10.46 -2.03
N ILE A 87 18.26 -10.85 -2.77
CA ILE A 87 18.39 -11.66 -3.99
C ILE A 87 18.83 -10.78 -5.17
N HIS A 88 18.30 -9.56 -5.26
CA HIS A 88 18.56 -8.66 -6.39
C HIS A 88 19.58 -7.55 -6.12
N TYR A 89 19.82 -7.16 -4.87
CA TYR A 89 20.80 -6.13 -4.52
C TYR A 89 21.59 -6.53 -3.25
N PRO A 90 22.57 -7.45 -3.39
CA PRO A 90 23.30 -8.04 -2.26
C PRO A 90 24.07 -7.02 -1.40
N SER A 91 24.31 -5.81 -1.91
CA SER A 91 25.01 -4.72 -1.23
C SER A 91 24.08 -3.70 -0.55
N CYS A 92 22.77 -4.00 -0.40
CA CYS A 92 21.82 -3.08 0.22
C CYS A 92 22.10 -2.88 1.72
N MET A 93 22.78 -1.79 2.08
CA MET A 93 23.07 -1.39 3.46
C MET A 93 21.81 -1.15 4.32
N ALA A 94 20.62 -1.02 3.72
CA ALA A 94 19.36 -0.81 4.45
C ALA A 94 18.78 -2.09 5.10
N CYS A 95 19.19 -3.29 4.68
CA CYS A 95 18.73 -4.56 5.28
C CYS A 95 19.77 -5.26 6.18
N SER A 96 21.03 -4.79 6.21
CA SER A 96 22.10 -5.40 7.00
C SER A 96 21.89 -5.32 8.52
N TYR A 97 21.16 -4.31 9.01
CA TYR A 97 20.92 -4.12 10.45
C TYR A 97 19.97 -5.13 11.09
N SER A 98 19.13 -5.84 10.31
CA SER A 98 18.16 -6.79 10.88
C SER A 98 18.72 -8.20 11.10
N HIS A 99 19.90 -8.54 10.58
CA HIS A 99 20.52 -9.85 10.81
C HIS A 99 21.48 -9.89 12.01
N LEU A 100 22.08 -8.76 12.39
CA LEU A 100 23.00 -8.72 13.52
C LEU A 100 22.32 -8.91 14.89
N ALA A 101 21.01 -8.66 14.98
CA ALA A 101 20.24 -8.85 16.22
C ALA A 101 20.10 -10.33 16.66
N LYS A 102 20.53 -11.31 15.85
CA LYS A 102 20.53 -12.74 16.22
C LYS A 102 21.92 -13.30 16.58
N MET A 103 23.00 -12.53 16.46
CA MET A 103 24.36 -12.99 16.82
C MET A 103 24.85 -12.44 18.16
N GLY A 104 23.97 -11.88 18.99
CA GLY A 104 24.31 -11.31 20.31
C GLY A 104 24.28 -12.31 21.47
N SER A 105 24.67 -13.58 21.27
CA SER A 105 24.70 -14.58 22.35
C SER A 105 25.96 -15.45 22.39
N LEU A 106 27.04 -15.04 21.72
CA LEU A 106 28.34 -15.74 21.74
C LEU A 106 29.51 -14.80 22.10
N TRP A 107 29.28 -13.84 22.99
CA TRP A 107 30.34 -13.03 23.58
C TRP A 107 30.19 -13.00 25.10
N ASN A 108 30.42 -14.17 25.70
CA ASN A 108 30.82 -14.30 27.10
C ASN A 108 31.41 -15.71 27.29
N SER A 109 32.66 -15.89 26.87
CA SER A 109 33.62 -16.88 27.37
C SER A 109 35.01 -16.44 26.92
#